data_AF-A0A6G4QXC5-F1
#
_entry.id   AF-A0A6G4QXC5-F1
#
_cell.length_a   1.000
_cell.length_b   1.000
_cell.length_c   1.000
_cell.angle_alpha   90.00
_cell.angle_beta   90.00
_cell.angle_gamma   90.00
#
_symmetry.space_group_name_H-M   'P 1'
#
loop_
_entity.id
_entity.type
_entity.pdbx_description
1 polymer ?
#
loop_
_entity_poly.entity_id
_entity_poly.type
_entity_poly.pdbx_seq_one_letter_code
_entity_poly.pdbx_strand_id
1 'polypeptide(L)'
;MGWGAFAAAGVHYDLSHLDPFLLVVTPKGGSVDYRALVTFGHHTFTRELRPSDDPSLRYEAGSDFRCFCPERHGHSMHLPRIINASANARAYFSQGRNYLLIEDMPGLAGPYAVFFNLAKARGIDFDVNLFVVSAYPKPNLPPRKRLEAITMPTLIGKTVRGEQITRPPPRAKNSSSRGGAISVREPLSSARRGTLSGGVAVFHSPSTTPSRCAILGEKSRKILTLQRLATRRCECSERRLQATSRVATASMPRIAALRARPQ
;
A
#
# COMPACT_ATOMS: atom_id res chain seq x y z
N MET A 1 -20.72 2.16 -0.72
CA MET A 1 -20.78 0.72 -0.38
C MET A 1 -20.03 0.54 0.92
N GLY A 2 -20.67 -0.07 1.92
CA GLY A 2 -20.05 -0.47 3.18
C GLY A 2 -19.86 -1.99 3.21
N TRP A 3 -19.04 -2.47 4.13
CA TRP A 3 -18.75 -3.88 4.36
C TRP A 3 -19.86 -4.60 5.14
N GLY A 4 -20.58 -3.89 6.02
CA GLY A 4 -21.65 -4.47 6.82
C GLY A 4 -21.15 -5.57 7.77
N ALA A 5 -21.92 -6.64 7.91
CA ALA A 5 -21.56 -7.78 8.77
C ALA A 5 -21.24 -9.03 7.95
N PHE A 6 -20.34 -9.87 8.49
CA PHE A 6 -19.95 -11.16 7.93
C PHE A 6 -20.22 -12.29 8.92
N ALA A 7 -20.82 -13.38 8.46
CA ALA A 7 -21.08 -14.56 9.29
C ALA A 7 -20.06 -15.65 8.98
N ALA A 8 -19.37 -16.16 10.01
CA ALA A 8 -18.44 -17.28 9.89
C ALA A 8 -18.44 -18.13 11.16
N ALA A 9 -18.40 -19.46 10.99
CA ALA A 9 -18.49 -20.43 12.09
C ALA A 9 -19.67 -20.16 13.05
N GLY A 10 -20.81 -19.69 12.54
CA GLY A 10 -21.99 -19.35 13.34
C GLY A 10 -21.89 -18.04 14.15
N VAL A 11 -20.81 -17.27 13.98
CA VAL A 11 -20.60 -15.98 14.64
C VAL A 11 -20.74 -14.85 13.63
N HIS A 12 -21.39 -13.75 14.05
CA HIS A 12 -21.48 -12.53 13.27
C HIS A 12 -20.37 -11.55 13.66
N TYR A 13 -19.60 -11.12 12.66
CA TYR A 13 -18.54 -10.14 12.79
C TYR A 13 -18.95 -8.85 12.08
N ASP A 14 -18.99 -7.75 12.82
CA ASP A 14 -19.16 -6.43 12.22
C ASP A 14 -17.88 -6.00 11.49
N LEU A 15 -18.03 -5.52 10.25
CA LEU A 15 -16.96 -5.00 9.40
C LEU A 15 -17.19 -3.53 9.04
N SER A 16 -18.21 -2.87 9.59
CA SER A 16 -18.55 -1.46 9.30
C SER A 16 -17.40 -0.48 9.59
N HIS A 17 -16.47 -0.83 10.49
CA HIS A 17 -15.26 -0.04 10.73
C HIS A 17 -14.32 0.02 9.52
N LEU A 18 -14.49 -0.85 8.53
CA LEU A 18 -13.76 -0.85 7.28
C LEU A 18 -14.52 -0.12 6.16
N ASP A 19 -15.63 0.53 6.48
CA ASP A 19 -16.36 1.33 5.50
C ASP A 19 -15.49 2.47 4.98
N PRO A 20 -15.62 2.84 3.69
CA PRO A 20 -14.82 3.91 3.12
C PRO A 20 -15.03 5.25 3.84
N PHE A 21 -13.94 5.97 4.07
CA PHE A 21 -14.00 7.32 4.67
C PHE A 21 -13.01 8.27 3.98
N LEU A 22 -13.22 9.57 4.17
CA LEU A 22 -12.32 10.60 3.66
C LEU A 22 -11.26 10.95 4.71
N LEU A 23 -10.00 10.81 4.32
CA LEU A 23 -8.85 11.34 5.06
C LEU A 23 -8.45 12.68 4.44
N VAL A 24 -8.40 13.73 5.25
CA VAL A 24 -7.90 15.04 4.82
C VAL A 24 -6.44 15.18 5.24
N VAL A 25 -5.57 15.57 4.30
CA VAL A 25 -4.16 15.82 4.57
C VAL A 25 -3.72 17.19 4.07
N THR A 26 -2.98 17.91 4.93
CA THR A 26 -2.46 19.24 4.63
C THR A 26 -0.95 19.16 4.41
N PRO A 27 -0.42 19.47 3.21
CA PRO A 27 1.01 19.54 2.98
C PRO A 27 1.66 20.62 3.83
N LYS A 28 2.87 20.35 4.35
CA LYS A 28 3.64 21.35 5.09
C LYS A 28 3.96 22.56 4.18
N GLY A 29 3.47 23.73 4.55
CA GLY A 29 3.63 24.96 3.77
C GLY A 29 2.74 25.04 2.51
N GLY A 30 1.83 24.09 2.33
CA GLY A 30 0.81 24.14 1.28
C GLY A 30 -0.42 24.93 1.75
N SER A 31 -1.13 25.52 0.79
CA SER A 31 -2.40 26.22 1.00
C SER A 31 -3.64 25.39 0.69
N VAL A 32 -3.47 24.15 0.20
CA VAL A 32 -4.56 23.29 -0.29
C VAL A 32 -4.51 21.94 0.41
N ASP A 33 -5.65 21.56 0.98
CA ASP A 33 -5.88 20.23 1.54
C ASP A 33 -6.17 19.22 0.44
N TYR A 34 -5.62 18.01 0.58
CA TYR A 34 -5.98 16.88 -0.28
C TYR A 34 -6.93 15.95 0.45
N ARG A 35 -7.97 15.51 -0.26
CA ARG A 35 -8.95 14.51 0.20
C ARG A 35 -8.57 13.15 -0.38
N ALA A 36 -8.22 12.22 0.50
CA ALA A 36 -7.96 10.84 0.14
C ALA A 36 -9.18 9.98 0.53
N LEU A 37 -9.81 9.33 -0.45
CA LEU A 37 -10.79 8.30 -0.17
C LEU A 37 -10.05 7.04 0.29
N VAL A 38 -10.23 6.67 1.55
CA VAL A 38 -9.66 5.47 2.14
C VAL A 38 -10.60 4.31 1.88
N THR A 39 -10.07 3.22 1.33
CA THR A 39 -10.78 1.96 1.13
C THR A 39 -9.92 0.81 1.63
N PHE A 40 -10.56 -0.30 1.99
CA PHE A 40 -9.90 -1.47 2.55
C PHE A 40 -10.07 -2.67 1.63
N GLY A 41 -9.10 -3.57 1.60
CA GLY A 41 -9.21 -4.87 0.95
C GLY A 41 -9.48 -5.97 1.98
N HIS A 42 -10.06 -7.10 1.55
CA HIS A 42 -10.41 -8.21 2.44
C HIS A 42 -9.21 -8.86 3.15
N HIS A 43 -7.98 -8.64 2.68
CA HIS A 43 -6.76 -9.16 3.32
C HIS A 43 -6.44 -8.48 4.67
N THR A 44 -7.20 -7.45 5.08
CA THR A 44 -7.08 -6.84 6.41
C THR A 44 -7.71 -7.71 7.50
N PHE A 45 -8.71 -8.54 7.17
CA PHE A 45 -9.40 -9.44 8.11
C PHE A 45 -9.34 -10.92 7.71
N THR A 46 -8.79 -11.22 6.53
CA THR A 46 -8.58 -12.60 6.06
C THR A 46 -7.08 -12.96 5.97
N ARG A 47 -6.80 -14.27 5.93
CA ARG A 47 -5.47 -14.84 5.71
C ARG A 47 -5.51 -15.92 4.62
N GLU A 48 -4.34 -16.42 4.24
CA GLU A 48 -4.26 -17.59 3.35
C GLU A 48 -5.00 -18.79 3.93
N LEU A 49 -5.70 -19.50 3.03
CA LEU A 49 -6.37 -20.75 3.34
C LEU A 49 -5.32 -21.84 3.60
N ARG A 50 -5.51 -22.58 4.70
CA ARG A 50 -4.67 -23.72 5.09
C ARG A 50 -5.50 -25.00 5.01
N PRO A 51 -4.88 -26.17 4.76
CA PRO A 51 -5.60 -27.44 4.69
C PRO A 51 -6.39 -27.80 5.96
N SER A 52 -5.94 -27.30 7.12
CA SER A 52 -6.56 -27.54 8.42
C SER A 52 -7.63 -26.52 8.81
N ASP A 53 -7.93 -25.56 7.93
CA ASP A 53 -8.91 -24.53 8.24
C ASP A 53 -10.33 -25.10 8.24
N ASP A 54 -11.14 -24.63 9.18
CA ASP A 54 -12.57 -24.92 9.19
C ASP A 54 -13.21 -24.36 7.91
N PRO A 55 -13.91 -25.19 7.11
CA PRO A 55 -14.61 -24.73 5.91
C PRO A 55 -15.61 -23.60 6.16
N SER A 56 -16.17 -23.49 7.37
CA SER A 56 -17.10 -22.44 7.78
C SER A 56 -16.45 -21.05 7.95
N LEU A 57 -15.11 -20.99 7.94
CA LEU A 57 -14.34 -19.74 7.91
C LEU A 57 -13.92 -19.32 6.50
N ARG A 58 -14.31 -20.07 5.46
CA ARG A 58 -13.94 -19.74 4.08
C ARG A 58 -14.53 -18.40 3.66
N TYR A 59 -13.71 -17.58 3.03
CA TYR A 59 -14.08 -16.28 2.49
C TYR A 59 -13.73 -16.22 1.00
N GLU A 60 -14.68 -15.81 0.17
CA GLU A 60 -14.52 -15.74 -1.28
C GLU A 60 -14.76 -14.31 -1.77
N ALA A 61 -13.79 -13.76 -2.49
CA ALA A 61 -13.91 -12.48 -3.17
C ALA A 61 -13.47 -12.61 -4.62
N GLY A 62 -14.44 -12.86 -5.52
CA GLY A 62 -14.16 -13.12 -6.92
C GLY A 62 -13.30 -14.37 -7.10
N SER A 63 -12.08 -14.20 -7.60
CA SER A 63 -11.12 -15.31 -7.79
C SER A 63 -10.18 -15.54 -6.61
N ASP A 64 -10.24 -14.72 -5.55
CA ASP A 64 -9.40 -14.88 -4.37
C ASP A 64 -10.13 -15.67 -3.27
N PHE A 65 -9.52 -16.79 -2.86
CA PHE A 65 -10.05 -17.70 -1.86
C PHE A 65 -9.19 -17.61 -0.61
N ARG A 66 -9.79 -17.20 0.50
CA ARG A 66 -9.10 -16.95 1.77
C ARG A 66 -9.86 -17.57 2.94
N CYS A 67 -9.25 -17.48 4.11
CA CYS A 67 -9.86 -17.86 5.38
C CYS A 67 -10.07 -16.61 6.23
N PHE A 68 -11.28 -16.41 6.72
CA PHE A 68 -11.58 -15.39 7.72
C PHE A 68 -10.76 -15.67 8.99
N CYS A 69 -10.16 -14.62 9.52
CA CYS A 69 -9.25 -14.74 10.66
C CYS A 69 -9.73 -13.81 11.77
N PRO A 70 -10.33 -14.35 12.86
CA PRO A 70 -10.81 -13.54 13.97
C PRO A 70 -9.72 -12.66 14.59
N GLU A 71 -8.48 -13.14 14.65
CA GLU A 71 -7.33 -12.37 15.12
C GLU A 71 -7.07 -11.14 14.22
N ARG A 72 -7.05 -11.33 12.89
CA ARG A 72 -6.88 -10.22 11.95
C ARG A 72 -8.06 -9.25 11.97
N HIS A 73 -9.29 -9.77 12.11
CA HIS A 73 -10.47 -8.95 12.33
C HIS A 73 -10.30 -8.07 13.58
N GLY A 74 -9.89 -8.64 14.70
CA GLY A 74 -9.59 -7.89 15.93
C GLY A 74 -8.55 -6.79 15.71
N HIS A 75 -7.46 -7.09 14.99
CA HIS A 75 -6.47 -6.07 14.64
C HIS A 75 -7.00 -4.99 13.69
N SER A 76 -7.87 -5.36 12.76
CA SER A 76 -8.42 -4.45 11.75
C SER A 76 -9.24 -3.31 12.35
N MET A 77 -9.77 -3.50 13.56
CA MET A 77 -10.47 -2.46 14.33
C MET A 77 -9.62 -1.20 14.58
N HIS A 78 -8.29 -1.35 14.61
CA HIS A 78 -7.39 -0.21 14.80
C HIS A 78 -7.07 0.54 13.50
N LEU A 79 -7.43 0.00 12.33
CA LEU A 79 -7.02 0.56 11.05
C LEU A 79 -7.54 1.99 10.81
N PRO A 80 -8.81 2.34 11.07
CA PRO A 80 -9.26 3.71 10.91
C PRO A 80 -8.46 4.70 11.75
N ARG A 81 -8.17 4.35 13.01
CA ARG A 81 -7.33 5.16 13.91
C ARG A 81 -5.91 5.32 13.35
N ILE A 82 -5.28 4.22 12.93
CA ILE A 82 -3.91 4.23 12.39
C ILE A 82 -3.82 5.11 11.14
N ILE A 83 -4.78 4.98 10.23
CA ILE A 83 -4.83 5.79 9.00
C ILE A 83 -5.05 7.27 9.32
N ASN A 84 -5.98 7.61 10.21
CA ASN A 84 -6.22 9.00 10.62
C ASN A 84 -4.98 9.61 11.29
N ALA A 85 -4.34 8.90 12.22
CA ALA A 85 -3.11 9.33 12.86
C ALA A 85 -1.95 9.50 11.87
N SER A 86 -2.00 8.79 10.73
CA SER A 86 -0.97 8.88 9.69
C SER A 86 -1.07 10.12 8.80
N ALA A 87 -2.13 10.93 8.91
CA ALA A 87 -2.38 12.10 8.06
C ALA A 87 -1.14 13.00 7.89
N ASN A 88 -0.41 13.22 8.99
CA ASN A 88 0.81 14.04 9.03
C ASN A 88 2.08 13.23 9.32
N ALA A 89 1.99 11.90 9.35
CA ALA A 89 3.09 11.01 9.72
C ALA A 89 3.93 10.59 8.51
N ARG A 90 4.95 9.76 8.79
CA ARG A 90 5.78 9.12 7.78
C ARG A 90 5.13 7.81 7.33
N ALA A 91 5.07 7.63 6.02
CA ALA A 91 4.92 6.34 5.38
C ALA A 91 6.29 5.82 4.92
N TYR A 92 6.37 4.52 4.69
CA TYR A 92 7.60 3.83 4.32
C TYR A 92 7.42 3.13 2.98
N PHE A 93 8.52 2.99 2.24
CA PHE A 93 8.52 2.19 1.02
C PHE A 93 8.58 0.70 1.39
N SER A 94 7.67 -0.11 0.83
CA SER A 94 7.80 -1.58 0.89
C SER A 94 8.84 -2.06 -0.14
N GLN A 95 9.09 -3.37 -0.28
CA GLN A 95 9.94 -3.89 -1.36
C GLN A 95 9.27 -3.85 -2.75
N GLY A 96 7.94 -3.70 -2.79
CA GLY A 96 7.16 -3.67 -4.03
C GLY A 96 6.73 -2.26 -4.45
N ARG A 97 5.54 -2.19 -5.06
CA ARG A 97 4.88 -0.93 -5.44
C ARG A 97 4.04 -0.31 -4.32
N ASN A 98 3.92 -1.01 -3.20
CA ASN A 98 3.08 -0.58 -2.08
C ASN A 98 3.87 0.31 -1.11
N TYR A 99 3.13 1.09 -0.35
CA TYR A 99 3.62 1.84 0.81
C TYR A 99 3.23 1.12 2.10
N LEU A 100 3.86 1.52 3.19
CA LEU A 100 3.75 0.88 4.48
C LEU A 100 3.57 1.92 5.58
N LEU A 101 2.59 1.71 6.46
CA LEU A 101 2.55 2.32 7.79
C LEU A 101 2.93 1.28 8.83
N ILE A 102 3.52 1.73 9.93
CA ILE A 102 4.04 0.86 10.98
C ILE A 102 3.54 1.39 12.32
N GLU A 103 2.70 0.62 12.99
CA GLU A 103 2.17 0.91 14.32
C GLU A 103 2.72 -0.11 15.32
N ASP A 104 3.08 0.34 16.53
CA ASP A 104 3.39 -0.56 17.63
C ASP A 104 2.11 -0.74 18.45
N MET A 105 1.50 -1.92 18.42
CA MET A 105 0.25 -2.19 19.15
C MET A 105 0.53 -2.98 20.44
N PRO A 106 -0.14 -2.65 21.56
CA PRO A 106 -0.03 -3.44 22.78
C PRO A 106 -0.40 -4.90 22.54
N GLY A 107 0.34 -5.82 23.18
CA GLY A 107 0.07 -7.26 23.10
C GLY A 107 0.57 -7.95 21.81
N LEU A 108 1.12 -7.22 20.84
CA LEU A 108 1.76 -7.82 19.68
C LEU A 108 3.27 -8.03 19.89
N ALA A 109 3.76 -9.20 19.52
CA ALA A 109 5.18 -9.55 19.51
C ALA A 109 5.93 -8.92 18.31
N GLY A 110 5.69 -7.64 18.04
CA GLY A 110 6.32 -6.91 16.93
C GLY A 110 5.42 -5.84 16.31
N PRO A 111 5.93 -5.10 15.31
CA PRO A 111 5.18 -4.03 14.69
C PRO A 111 4.02 -4.56 13.85
N TYR A 112 2.93 -3.81 13.85
CA TYR A 112 1.80 -4.00 12.96
C TYR A 112 2.03 -3.23 11.65
N ALA A 113 2.05 -3.96 10.54
CA ALA A 113 2.35 -3.43 9.22
C ALA A 113 1.04 -3.24 8.43
N VAL A 114 0.80 -2.01 7.94
CA VAL A 114 -0.34 -1.68 7.08
C VAL A 114 0.17 -1.35 5.69
N PHE A 115 -0.12 -2.21 4.72
CA PHE A 115 0.29 -2.05 3.33
C PHE A 115 -0.81 -1.36 2.54
N PHE A 116 -0.46 -0.32 1.80
CA PHE A 116 -1.44 0.45 1.03
C PHE A 116 -0.89 0.92 -0.31
N ASN A 117 -1.81 1.22 -1.22
CA ASN A 117 -1.55 1.80 -2.53
C ASN A 117 -2.24 3.16 -2.65
N LEU A 118 -1.66 4.01 -3.50
CA LEU A 118 -2.24 5.29 -3.86
C LEU A 118 -2.46 5.33 -5.37
N ALA A 119 -3.61 5.84 -5.77
CA ALA A 119 -3.93 6.12 -7.16
C ALA A 119 -4.58 7.50 -7.25
N LYS A 120 -4.21 8.27 -8.28
CA LYS A 120 -4.88 9.54 -8.58
C LYS A 120 -6.35 9.29 -8.87
N ALA A 121 -7.23 10.06 -8.25
CA ALA A 121 -8.66 10.00 -8.54
C ALA A 121 -8.95 10.54 -9.95
N ARG A 122 -10.05 10.07 -10.54
CA ARG A 122 -10.51 10.53 -11.86
C ARG A 122 -11.73 11.48 -11.76
N GLY A 123 -12.29 11.66 -10.57
CA GLY A 123 -13.46 12.50 -10.30
C GLY A 123 -13.15 13.70 -9.42
N ILE A 124 -14.19 14.45 -9.04
CA ILE A 124 -14.09 15.69 -8.25
C ILE A 124 -14.33 15.50 -6.75
N ASP A 125 -14.80 14.32 -6.32
CA ASP A 125 -15.21 14.07 -4.93
C ASP A 125 -14.02 13.89 -3.97
N PHE A 126 -12.88 13.46 -4.51
CA PHE A 126 -11.63 13.24 -3.79
C PHE A 126 -10.46 13.29 -4.77
N ASP A 127 -9.26 13.52 -4.26
CA ASP A 127 -8.05 13.75 -5.08
C ASP A 127 -7.26 12.45 -5.31
N VAL A 128 -7.28 11.54 -4.35
CA VAL A 128 -6.62 10.23 -4.43
C VAL A 128 -7.46 9.12 -3.81
N ASN A 129 -7.31 7.90 -4.33
CA ASN A 129 -7.75 6.69 -3.66
C ASN A 129 -6.58 6.08 -2.88
N LEU A 130 -6.75 5.92 -1.57
CA LEU A 130 -5.85 5.20 -0.67
C LEU A 130 -6.46 3.84 -0.39
N PHE A 131 -5.95 2.80 -1.07
CA PHE A 131 -6.43 1.44 -0.89
C PHE A 131 -5.51 0.67 0.06
N VAL A 132 -6.01 0.34 1.24
CA VAL A 132 -5.32 -0.52 2.22
C VAL A 132 -5.41 -1.96 1.72
N VAL A 133 -4.32 -2.44 1.14
CA VAL A 133 -4.21 -3.76 0.51
C VAL A 133 -4.29 -4.86 1.55
N SER A 134 -3.55 -4.74 2.64
CA SER A 134 -3.48 -5.75 3.71
C SER A 134 -2.90 -5.15 4.98
N ALA A 135 -3.19 -5.75 6.13
CA ALA A 135 -2.61 -5.34 7.40
C ALA A 135 -2.44 -6.52 8.36
N TYR A 136 -1.25 -6.67 8.95
CA TYR A 136 -0.95 -7.80 9.84
C TYR A 136 0.33 -7.58 10.67
N PRO A 137 0.51 -8.28 11.80
CA PRO A 137 1.75 -8.27 12.56
C PRO A 137 2.93 -8.76 11.73
N LYS A 138 4.06 -8.03 11.78
CA LYS A 138 5.26 -8.34 11.02
C LYS A 138 6.50 -8.26 11.93
N PRO A 139 6.75 -9.27 12.77
CA PRO A 139 7.83 -9.26 13.77
C PRO A 139 9.22 -9.07 13.14
N ASN A 140 9.43 -9.61 11.93
CA ASN A 140 10.70 -9.55 11.21
C ASN A 140 10.85 -8.28 10.35
N LEU A 141 10.06 -7.22 10.61
CA LEU A 141 10.18 -5.97 9.88
C LEU A 141 11.48 -5.25 10.31
N PRO A 142 12.29 -4.74 9.38
CA PRO A 142 13.45 -3.94 9.74
C PRO A 142 13.05 -2.73 10.59
N PRO A 143 13.91 -2.30 11.55
CA PRO A 143 13.63 -1.11 12.34
C PRO A 143 13.33 0.11 11.46
N ARG A 144 12.38 0.96 11.87
CA ARG A 144 11.94 2.18 11.14
C ARG A 144 13.10 3.06 10.65
N LYS A 145 14.23 3.09 11.38
CA LYS A 145 15.46 3.85 11.03
C LYS A 145 16.18 3.32 9.78
N ARG A 146 15.98 2.04 9.42
CA ARG A 146 16.56 1.40 8.23
C ARG A 146 15.63 1.43 7.02
N LEU A 147 14.39 1.90 7.19
CA LEU A 147 13.41 1.98 6.13
C LEU A 147 13.45 3.37 5.48
N GLU A 148 13.41 3.36 4.16
CA GLU A 148 13.18 4.56 3.36
C GLU A 148 11.77 5.09 3.66
N ALA A 149 11.66 6.40 3.89
CA ALA A 149 10.39 7.01 4.27
C ALA A 149 10.08 8.25 3.44
N ILE A 150 8.80 8.58 3.40
CA ILE A 150 8.21 9.76 2.78
C ILE A 150 7.06 10.21 3.68
N THR A 151 6.80 11.51 3.81
CA THR A 151 5.63 11.96 4.59
C THR A 151 4.34 11.71 3.83
N MET A 152 3.26 11.34 4.53
CA MET A 152 1.96 11.09 3.91
C MET A 152 1.45 12.26 3.05
N PRO A 153 1.52 13.53 3.51
CA PRO A 153 1.10 14.66 2.68
C PRO A 153 1.94 14.82 1.40
N THR A 154 3.25 14.60 1.48
CA THR A 154 4.13 14.64 0.30
C THR A 154 3.76 13.53 -0.68
N LEU A 155 3.57 12.32 -0.17
CA LEU A 155 3.24 11.15 -0.96
C LEU A 155 1.91 11.32 -1.72
N ILE A 156 0.88 11.78 -1.01
CA ILE A 156 -0.43 12.09 -1.59
C ILE A 156 -0.31 13.22 -2.61
N GLY A 157 0.33 14.34 -2.26
CA GLY A 157 0.49 15.47 -3.18
C GLY A 157 1.22 15.10 -4.48
N LYS A 158 2.27 14.27 -4.40
CA LYS A 158 2.95 13.74 -5.58
C LYS A 158 2.02 12.90 -6.46
N THR A 159 1.18 12.08 -5.84
CA THR A 159 0.20 11.24 -6.55
C THR A 159 -0.85 12.10 -7.26
N VAL A 160 -1.40 13.13 -6.60
CA VAL A 160 -2.34 14.08 -7.20
C VAL A 160 -1.75 14.77 -8.43
N ARG A 161 -0.49 15.21 -8.33
CA ARG A 161 0.22 15.88 -9.45
C ARG A 161 0.69 14.91 -10.54
N GLY A 162 0.56 13.60 -10.33
CA GLY A 162 1.04 12.59 -11.28
C GLY A 162 2.57 12.52 -11.36
N GLU A 163 3.26 12.96 -10.32
CA GLU A 163 4.71 12.95 -10.25
C GLU A 163 5.24 11.54 -9.98
N GLN A 164 6.42 11.24 -10.53
CA GLN A 164 7.11 10.00 -10.21
C GLN A 164 7.56 10.03 -8.74
N ILE A 165 7.12 9.04 -7.96
CA ILE A 165 7.54 8.85 -6.58
C ILE A 165 8.82 8.02 -6.60
N THR A 166 9.95 8.67 -6.37
CA THR A 166 11.26 8.03 -6.28
C THR A 166 11.61 7.70 -4.83
N ARG A 167 12.31 6.58 -4.64
CA ARG A 167 12.90 6.24 -3.35
C ARG A 167 14.02 7.23 -3.03
N PRO A 168 14.11 7.73 -1.80
CA PRO A 168 15.28 8.51 -1.39
C PRO A 168 16.53 7.62 -1.47
N PRO A 169 17.70 8.19 -1.83
CA PRO A 169 18.94 7.43 -1.85
C PRO A 169 19.23 6.88 -0.43
N PRO A 170 19.93 5.73 -0.33
CA PRO A 170 20.33 5.18 0.95
C PRO A 170 21.03 6.24 1.79
N ARG A 171 20.63 6.39 3.05
CA ARG A 171 21.25 7.35 3.96
C ARG A 171 22.74 7.04 4.03
N ALA A 172 23.60 7.96 3.58
CA ALA A 172 25.04 7.81 3.67
C ALA A 172 25.40 7.51 5.13
N LYS A 173 26.14 6.42 5.37
CA LYS A 173 26.69 6.14 6.69
C LYS A 173 27.75 7.22 6.94
N ASN A 174 27.48 8.16 7.82
CA ASN A 174 28.52 9.03 8.33
C ASN A 174 29.50 8.15 9.10
N SER A 175 30.60 7.76 8.48
CA SER A 175 31.76 7.16 9.13
C SER A 175 32.52 8.27 9.85
N SER A 176 31.96 8.83 10.92
CA SER A 176 32.72 9.65 11.86
C SER A 176 33.41 8.76 12.88
N SER A 177 34.34 7.94 12.40
CA SER A 177 35.44 7.41 13.21
C SER A 177 36.71 8.13 12.78
N ARG A 178 36.78 9.43 13.04
CA ARG A 178 38.07 10.08 13.22
C ARG A 178 38.35 10.05 14.70
N GLY A 179 39.19 9.08 15.10
CA GLY A 179 39.94 9.19 16.34
C GLY A 179 40.73 10.49 16.28
N GLY A 180 40.24 11.49 17.01
CA GLY A 180 41.02 12.68 17.31
C GLY A 180 42.09 12.27 18.30
N ALA A 181 43.29 12.00 17.81
CA ALA A 181 44.48 12.06 18.64
C ALA A 181 44.54 13.48 19.23
N ILE A 182 44.39 13.55 20.56
CA ILE A 182 44.63 14.76 21.34
C ILE A 182 46.14 15.02 21.23
N SER A 183 46.54 15.91 20.32
CA SER A 183 47.87 16.50 20.34
C SER A 183 47.79 17.78 21.14
N VAL A 184 48.28 17.69 22.38
CA VAL A 184 48.52 18.84 23.24
C VAL A 184 49.68 19.62 22.63
N ARG A 185 49.43 20.86 22.19
CA ARG A 185 50.49 21.87 22.01
C ARG A 185 50.04 23.19 22.61
N GLU A 186 50.91 23.68 23.49
CA GLU A 186 50.83 24.93 24.23
C GLU A 186 50.85 26.19 23.34
N PRO A 187 50.46 27.36 23.89
CA PRO A 187 50.24 28.58 23.12
C PRO A 187 51.49 29.47 23.07
N LEU A 188 51.73 30.07 21.91
CA LEU A 188 52.66 31.20 21.76
C LEU A 188 52.00 32.32 20.95
N SER A 189 51.52 33.31 21.71
CA SER A 189 51.79 34.76 21.58
C SER A 189 51.99 35.43 20.21
N SER A 190 51.24 36.54 20.07
CA SER A 190 51.64 37.84 19.48
C SER A 190 51.27 38.19 18.03
N ALA A 191 50.37 39.18 17.95
CA ALA A 191 50.59 40.52 17.40
C ALA A 191 50.40 40.84 15.90
N ARG A 192 49.66 41.96 15.74
CA ARG A 192 49.75 43.07 14.75
C ARG A 192 48.92 43.03 13.44
N ARG A 193 47.94 43.95 13.44
CA ARG A 193 47.58 44.99 12.45
C ARG A 193 48.19 44.91 11.05
N GLY A 194 47.32 45.03 10.05
CA GLY A 194 47.64 45.49 8.69
C GLY A 194 46.37 45.78 7.89
N THR A 195 46.34 46.93 7.23
CA THR A 195 45.18 47.63 6.67
C THR A 195 45.11 47.48 5.14
N LEU A 196 43.93 47.84 4.57
CA LEU A 196 43.67 48.43 3.24
C LEU A 196 43.33 47.56 2.00
N SER A 197 42.41 48.17 1.23
CA SER A 197 42.07 47.99 -0.20
C SER A 197 41.16 46.80 -0.53
N GLY A 198 39.96 46.96 -1.10
CA GLY A 198 39.55 47.90 -2.14
C GLY A 198 39.60 47.18 -3.49
N GLY A 199 38.48 46.58 -3.92
CA GLY A 199 38.41 45.81 -5.15
C GLY A 199 36.96 45.54 -5.57
N VAL A 200 36.45 46.39 -6.46
CA VAL A 200 35.18 46.24 -7.17
C VAL A 200 35.37 45.18 -8.26
N ALA A 201 34.50 44.17 -8.30
CA ALA A 201 34.40 43.26 -9.43
C ALA A 201 32.92 43.07 -9.83
N VAL A 202 32.59 43.68 -10.96
CA VAL A 202 31.36 43.48 -11.74
C VAL A 202 31.41 42.08 -12.35
N PHE A 203 30.36 41.27 -12.19
CA PHE A 203 30.17 40.06 -12.98
C PHE A 203 28.77 39.97 -13.58
N HIS A 204 28.78 39.79 -14.90
CA HIS A 204 27.64 39.71 -15.80
C HIS A 204 26.91 38.37 -15.66
N SER A 205 25.59 38.41 -15.80
CA SER A 205 24.76 37.23 -16.10
C SER A 205 24.89 36.83 -17.57
N PRO A 206 24.73 35.55 -17.90
CA PRO A 206 23.80 35.23 -18.98
C PRO A 206 22.90 34.03 -18.70
N SER A 207 21.63 34.24 -19.03
CA SER A 207 20.58 33.26 -19.27
C SER A 207 20.87 32.40 -20.51
N THR A 208 20.56 31.10 -20.48
CA THR A 208 20.10 30.37 -21.68
C THR A 208 19.46 29.03 -21.29
N THR A 209 18.17 28.89 -21.61
CA THR A 209 17.41 27.63 -21.69
C THR A 209 17.41 27.12 -23.13
N PRO A 210 17.25 25.80 -23.33
CA PRO A 210 16.39 25.36 -24.44
C PRO A 210 15.33 24.30 -24.04
N SER A 211 14.18 24.47 -24.70
CA SER A 211 12.94 23.69 -24.63
C SER A 211 13.08 22.24 -25.09
N ARG A 212 12.32 21.34 -24.44
CA ARG A 212 12.08 19.95 -24.87
C ARG A 212 10.63 19.78 -25.31
N CYS A 213 10.36 20.06 -26.57
CA CYS A 213 9.22 19.53 -27.30
C CYS A 213 9.76 18.48 -28.29
N ALA A 214 9.01 17.41 -28.55
CA ALA A 214 9.31 16.30 -29.48
C ALA A 214 9.93 15.01 -28.89
N ILE A 215 9.29 14.36 -27.90
CA ILE A 215 9.36 12.88 -27.76
C ILE A 215 8.03 12.32 -27.21
N LEU A 216 6.93 12.43 -27.97
CA LEU A 216 5.66 11.73 -27.65
C LEU A 216 5.02 11.24 -28.96
N GLY A 217 5.49 10.12 -29.49
CA GLY A 217 4.96 9.53 -30.73
C GLY A 217 4.74 8.02 -30.73
N GLU A 218 5.51 7.22 -29.98
CA GLU A 218 5.55 5.76 -30.25
C GLU A 218 5.05 4.83 -29.14
N LYS A 219 4.75 5.33 -27.94
CA LYS A 219 4.37 4.44 -26.81
C LYS A 219 2.90 4.02 -26.80
N SER A 220 2.03 4.66 -27.59
CA SER A 220 0.57 4.44 -27.55
C SER A 220 0.05 3.23 -28.32
N ARG A 221 0.85 2.57 -29.17
CA ARG A 221 0.38 1.41 -29.97
C ARG A 221 0.60 0.04 -29.33
N LYS A 222 1.43 -0.09 -28.28
CA LYS A 222 1.74 -1.40 -27.67
C LYS A 222 0.77 -1.84 -26.55
N ILE A 223 0.00 -0.91 -25.97
CA ILE A 223 -0.88 -1.22 -24.83
C ILE A 223 -2.24 -1.79 -25.29
N LEU A 224 -2.73 -1.39 -26.47
CA LEU A 224 -4.03 -1.85 -26.99
C LEU A 224 -4.03 -3.32 -27.46
N THR A 225 -2.86 -3.89 -27.77
CA THR A 225 -2.73 -5.27 -28.28
C THR A 225 -2.76 -6.31 -27.16
N LEU A 226 -2.34 -5.97 -25.94
CA LEU A 226 -2.33 -6.88 -24.80
C LEU A 226 -3.72 -7.09 -24.17
N GLN A 227 -4.61 -6.11 -24.27
CA GLN A 227 -5.99 -6.25 -23.78
C GLN A 227 -6.89 -7.12 -24.67
N ARG A 228 -6.60 -7.26 -25.98
CA ARG A 228 -7.37 -8.13 -26.88
C ARG A 228 -6.97 -9.61 -26.84
N LEU A 229 -5.77 -9.93 -26.35
CA LEU A 229 -5.31 -11.32 -26.20
C LEU A 229 -5.84 -11.99 -24.91
N ALA A 230 -6.17 -11.20 -23.89
CA ALA A 230 -6.74 -11.70 -22.64
C ALA A 230 -8.20 -12.16 -22.78
N THR A 231 -9.01 -11.45 -23.59
CA THR A 231 -10.42 -11.79 -23.83
C THR A 231 -10.60 -13.07 -24.65
N ARG A 232 -9.71 -13.34 -25.61
CA ARG A 232 -9.80 -14.57 -26.44
C ARG A 232 -9.44 -15.87 -25.69
N ARG A 233 -8.72 -15.80 -24.57
CA ARG A 233 -8.44 -16.98 -23.73
C ARG A 233 -9.62 -17.38 -22.83
N CYS A 234 -10.54 -16.46 -22.56
CA CYS A 234 -11.68 -16.70 -21.68
C CYS A 234 -12.80 -17.50 -22.38
N GLU A 235 -13.06 -17.23 -23.67
CA GLU A 235 -14.07 -17.95 -24.46
C GLU A 235 -13.70 -19.43 -24.73
N CYS A 236 -12.41 -19.79 -24.65
CA CYS A 236 -11.94 -21.15 -24.88
C CYS A 236 -12.11 -22.06 -23.65
N SER A 237 -12.10 -21.51 -22.42
CA SER A 237 -12.31 -22.28 -21.19
C SER A 237 -13.78 -22.59 -20.90
N GLU A 238 -14.71 -21.69 -21.26
CA GLU A 238 -16.15 -21.93 -21.06
C GLU A 238 -16.69 -23.06 -21.96
N ARG A 239 -16.21 -23.19 -23.19
CA ARG A 239 -16.59 -24.31 -24.07
C ARG A 239 -16.10 -25.67 -23.56
N ARG A 240 -15.02 -25.70 -22.76
CA ARG A 240 -14.48 -26.95 -22.20
C ARG A 240 -15.26 -27.43 -20.98
N LEU A 241 -15.90 -26.53 -20.23
CA LEU A 241 -16.74 -26.85 -19.07
C LEU A 241 -18.16 -27.31 -19.48
N GLN A 242 -18.70 -26.84 -20.60
CA GLN A 242 -20.00 -27.32 -21.08
C GLN A 242 -19.93 -28.73 -21.69
N ALA A 243 -18.76 -29.18 -22.18
CA ALA A 243 -18.59 -30.51 -22.74
C ALA A 243 -18.50 -31.63 -21.68
N THR A 244 -18.00 -31.33 -20.47
CA THR A 244 -17.88 -32.32 -19.38
C THR A 244 -19.18 -32.53 -18.60
N SER A 245 -20.09 -31.55 -18.63
CA SER A 245 -21.40 -31.64 -17.96
C SER A 245 -22.38 -32.61 -18.62
N ARG A 246 -22.20 -32.96 -19.90
CA ARG A 246 -23.13 -33.86 -20.62
C ARG A 246 -22.87 -35.36 -20.43
N VAL A 247 -21.76 -35.74 -19.79
CA VAL A 247 -21.40 -37.16 -19.61
C VAL A 247 -21.89 -37.73 -18.26
N ALA A 248 -22.24 -36.86 -17.29
CA ALA A 248 -22.52 -37.28 -15.91
C ALA A 248 -23.99 -37.58 -15.56
N THR A 249 -24.92 -37.54 -16.52
CA THR A 249 -26.37 -37.75 -16.26
C THR A 249 -26.90 -39.15 -16.63
N ALA A 250 -26.03 -40.13 -16.87
CA ALA A 250 -26.46 -41.51 -17.10
C ALA A 250 -25.93 -42.42 -15.98
N SER A 251 -26.86 -42.86 -15.13
CA SER A 251 -26.82 -44.06 -14.28
C SER A 251 -27.02 -43.78 -12.78
N MET A 252 -28.29 -43.81 -12.37
CA MET A 252 -28.68 -44.24 -11.02
C MET A 252 -29.93 -45.13 -11.10
N PRO A 253 -29.93 -46.31 -10.47
CA PRO A 253 -31.09 -47.19 -10.46
C PRO A 253 -32.10 -46.76 -9.38
N ARG A 254 -33.39 -46.89 -9.72
CA ARG A 254 -34.53 -46.76 -8.80
C ARG A 254 -34.55 -47.94 -7.83
N ILE A 255 -34.52 -47.68 -6.52
CA ILE A 255 -34.91 -48.67 -5.51
C ILE A 255 -36.30 -48.30 -4.98
N ALA A 256 -37.19 -49.29 -5.07
CA ALA A 256 -38.62 -49.20 -4.83
C ALA A 256 -38.97 -49.20 -3.32
N ALA A 257 -40.02 -48.45 -2.98
CA ALA A 257 -40.66 -48.46 -1.68
C ALA A 257 -41.49 -49.74 -1.49
N LEU A 258 -41.19 -50.52 -0.44
CA LEU A 258 -42.07 -51.58 0.05
C LEU A 258 -43.12 -50.97 1.00
N ARG A 259 -44.39 -51.20 0.67
CA ARG A 259 -45.58 -50.85 1.45
C ARG A 259 -45.85 -51.90 2.53
N ALA A 260 -46.41 -51.42 3.63
CA ALA A 260 -46.99 -52.18 4.73
C ALA A 260 -48.13 -53.12 4.31
N ARG A 261 -48.35 -54.18 5.10
CA ARG A 261 -49.65 -54.82 5.33
C ARG A 261 -49.77 -55.23 6.81
N PRO A 262 -50.91 -54.95 7.47
CA PRO A 262 -51.29 -55.61 8.72
C PRO A 262 -52.24 -56.78 8.43
N GLN A 263 -52.11 -57.85 9.21
CA GLN A 263 -53.23 -58.64 9.77
C GLN A 263 -52.75 -59.23 11.10
#